data_AF-A0A6G5ZW27-F1
#
_entry.id   AF-A0A6G5ZW27-F1
#
_cell.length_a   1.000
_cell.length_b   1.000
_cell.length_c   1.000
_cell.angle_alpha   90.00
_cell.angle_beta   90.00
_cell.angle_gamma   90.00
#
_symmetry.space_group_name_H-M   'P 1'
#
loop_
_entity.id
_entity.type
_entity.pdbx_description
1 polymer ?
#
loop_
_entity_poly.entity_id
_entity_poly.type
_entity_poly.pdbx_seq_one_letter_code
_entity_poly.pdbx_strand_id
1 'polypeptide(L)'
;AITSTEIKPGDNLPVSFNVRGNPDSVNQIQYFTYLILTKGKIFKAGRQPRGPGQNLVTMTLRITPDLIPSFRFVAYYQVGNSEIVADSVWVDVKDTCMGTLIVKGASSRDDRIQKPGAAMKIKLEGDPGARVGLVAVDKAVYVLNDKYKISQTKIWDTIEKSDFGCTAGSGQNNLGVFEDAGLALITSTSLNTKQRSDAKCPQPANRRRRRSVVLLDSKASKVAEFQDQALRKCCEDGMHENPMGYTCEKREKYIQEGDACKAAFLECCHYIKGIRDENKREDELLLARSDFEDEFFGEDNIISRTDFPESWLWLTEQLDAAPNNQGISSKTLSFYLRDS
;
A
#
# COMPACT_ATOMS: atom_id res chain seq x y z
N ALA A 1 -5.90 22.17 12.78
CA ALA A 1 -5.39 21.80 11.44
C ALA A 1 -3.94 21.40 11.59
N ILE A 2 -3.60 20.17 11.23
CA ILE A 2 -2.22 19.69 11.22
C ILE A 2 -1.67 20.00 9.82
N THR A 3 -0.63 20.81 9.73
CA THR A 3 0.01 21.14 8.44
C THR A 3 0.66 19.88 7.87
N SER A 4 0.21 19.47 6.67
CA SER A 4 0.72 18.31 5.93
C SER A 4 2.17 18.55 5.49
N THR A 5 3.09 18.12 6.33
CA THR A 5 4.52 17.97 6.03
C THR A 5 4.90 16.58 6.51
N GLU A 6 5.59 15.77 5.70
CA GLU A 6 6.02 14.41 6.10
C GLU A 6 6.61 14.41 7.51
N ILE A 7 5.88 13.81 8.47
CA ILE A 7 6.27 13.82 9.88
C ILE A 7 7.30 12.72 10.10
N LYS A 8 8.45 13.07 10.70
CA LYS A 8 9.48 12.10 11.04
C LYS A 8 9.47 11.77 12.53
N PRO A 9 9.86 10.55 12.91
CA PRO A 9 10.15 10.23 14.31
C PRO A 9 11.21 11.19 14.86
N GLY A 10 10.95 11.76 16.03
CA GLY A 10 11.79 12.78 16.67
C GLY A 10 11.29 14.22 16.50
N ASP A 11 10.40 14.48 15.55
CA ASP A 11 9.81 15.80 15.35
C ASP A 11 8.82 16.17 16.47
N ASN A 12 8.64 17.48 16.66
CA ASN A 12 7.67 18.04 17.58
C ASN A 12 6.51 18.64 16.80
N LEU A 13 5.37 17.95 16.79
CA LEU A 13 4.19 18.35 16.05
C LEU A 13 3.32 19.32 16.87
N PRO A 14 3.11 20.56 16.41
CA PRO A 14 2.12 21.45 17.02
C PRO A 14 0.71 21.03 16.63
N VAL A 15 -0.10 20.65 17.62
CA VAL A 15 -1.52 20.31 17.46
C VAL A 15 -2.36 21.47 17.99
N SER A 16 -3.09 22.14 17.10
CA SER A 16 -3.97 23.24 17.47
C SER A 16 -5.41 22.78 17.70
N PHE A 17 -5.91 22.99 18.90
CA PHE A 17 -7.31 22.84 19.30
C PHE A 17 -8.03 24.16 19.04
N ASN A 18 -8.95 24.15 18.07
CA ASN A 18 -9.78 25.30 17.75
C ASN A 18 -11.21 25.03 18.20
N VAL A 19 -11.76 25.92 19.03
CA VAL A 19 -13.15 25.82 19.49
C VAL A 19 -13.97 26.92 18.84
N ARG A 20 -15.11 26.52 18.28
CA ARG A 20 -16.09 27.43 17.70
C ARG A 20 -17.47 27.08 18.23
N GLY A 21 -18.19 28.07 18.75
CA GLY A 21 -19.51 27.87 19.33
C GLY A 21 -20.01 29.12 20.05
N ASN A 22 -21.13 28.98 20.77
CA ASN A 22 -21.70 30.07 21.56
C ASN A 22 -20.76 30.47 22.72
N PRO A 23 -20.57 31.78 22.98
CA PRO A 23 -19.64 32.25 24.01
C PRO A 23 -19.88 31.65 25.39
N ASP A 24 -21.14 31.48 25.78
CA ASP A 24 -21.53 30.94 27.10
C ASP A 24 -21.09 29.48 27.27
N SER A 25 -21.31 28.66 26.24
CA SER A 25 -20.89 27.26 26.19
C SER A 25 -19.36 27.13 26.14
N VAL A 26 -18.71 27.98 25.36
CA VAL A 26 -17.25 27.96 25.17
C VAL A 26 -16.52 28.37 26.45
N ASN A 27 -17.08 29.28 27.25
CA ASN A 27 -16.49 29.70 28.51
C ASN A 27 -16.51 28.61 29.60
N GLN A 28 -17.36 27.60 29.49
CA GLN A 28 -17.44 26.47 30.43
C GLN A 28 -16.34 25.42 30.22
N ILE A 29 -15.62 25.47 29.09
CA ILE A 29 -14.61 24.45 28.72
C ILE A 29 -13.28 24.73 29.43
N GLN A 30 -12.91 23.85 30.36
CA GLN A 30 -11.67 23.95 31.14
C GLN A 30 -10.48 23.19 30.53
N TYR A 31 -10.74 22.07 29.87
CA TYR A 31 -9.69 21.21 29.31
C TYR A 31 -10.21 20.38 28.12
N PHE A 32 -9.28 19.98 27.25
CA PHE A 32 -9.50 18.96 26.23
C PHE A 32 -8.89 17.65 26.72
N THR A 33 -9.62 16.54 26.59
CA THR A 33 -9.06 15.21 26.78
C THR A 33 -8.66 14.68 25.42
N TYR A 34 -7.42 14.19 25.28
CA TYR A 34 -6.94 13.60 24.04
C TYR A 34 -6.47 12.18 24.24
N LEU A 35 -6.62 11.39 23.18
CA LEU A 35 -6.24 9.99 23.07
C LEU A 35 -5.43 9.83 21.80
N ILE A 36 -4.31 9.11 21.90
CA ILE A 36 -3.45 8.75 20.78
C ILE A 36 -3.61 7.25 20.57
N LEU A 37 -4.07 6.87 19.38
CA LEU A 37 -4.30 5.49 18.99
C LEU A 37 -3.25 5.10 17.95
N THR A 38 -2.64 3.93 18.09
CA THR A 38 -1.77 3.35 17.06
C THR A 38 -1.95 1.84 17.08
N LYS A 39 -1.90 1.20 15.90
CA LYS A 39 -2.00 -0.27 15.76
C LYS A 39 -3.24 -0.85 16.48
N GLY A 40 -4.36 -0.13 16.43
CA GLY A 40 -5.61 -0.52 17.08
C GLY A 40 -5.62 -0.45 18.62
N LYS A 41 -4.66 0.24 19.25
CA LYS A 41 -4.56 0.37 20.72
C LYS A 41 -4.43 1.82 21.16
N ILE A 42 -4.94 2.13 22.36
CA ILE A 42 -4.70 3.42 23.02
C ILE A 42 -3.25 3.42 23.53
N PHE A 43 -2.41 4.21 22.87
CA PHE A 43 -1.00 4.37 23.23
C PHE A 43 -0.81 5.38 24.37
N LYS A 44 -1.52 6.50 24.29
CA LYS A 44 -1.42 7.57 25.29
C LYS A 44 -2.74 8.29 25.47
N ALA A 45 -3.04 8.65 26.71
CA ALA A 45 -4.15 9.52 27.06
C ALA A 45 -3.61 10.73 27.85
N GLY A 46 -4.20 11.90 27.65
CA GLY A 46 -3.78 13.10 28.36
C GLY A 46 -4.84 14.19 28.35
N ARG A 47 -4.53 15.30 29.01
CA ARG A 47 -5.38 16.50 29.03
C ARG A 47 -4.57 17.73 28.68
N GLN A 48 -5.18 18.62 27.92
CA GLN A 48 -4.65 19.94 27.61
C GLN A 48 -5.55 20.99 28.28
N PRO A 49 -5.06 21.74 29.29
CA PRO A 49 -5.83 22.81 29.90
C PRO A 49 -6.06 23.95 28.92
N ARG A 50 -7.19 24.63 29.10
CA ARG A 50 -7.60 25.81 28.34
C ARG A 50 -7.83 26.98 29.28
N GLY A 51 -7.21 28.12 28.98
CA GLY A 51 -7.47 29.38 29.69
C GLY A 51 -8.79 30.03 29.24
N PRO A 52 -9.44 30.84 30.11
CA PRO A 52 -10.64 31.57 29.74
C PRO A 52 -10.36 32.54 28.57
N GLY A 53 -11.28 32.62 27.61
CA GLY A 53 -11.16 33.47 26.42
C GLY A 53 -10.20 32.95 25.33
N GLN A 54 -9.49 31.83 25.54
CA GLN A 54 -8.66 31.23 24.51
C GLN A 54 -9.50 30.41 23.52
N ASN A 55 -9.62 30.88 22.27
CA ASN A 55 -10.31 30.12 21.23
C ASN A 55 -9.40 29.08 20.55
N LEU A 56 -8.09 29.37 20.54
CA LEU A 56 -7.05 28.50 19.99
C LEU A 56 -6.08 28.13 21.11
N VAL A 57 -5.95 26.82 21.38
CA VAL A 57 -4.95 26.28 22.30
C VAL A 57 -4.04 25.36 21.49
N THR A 58 -2.73 25.48 21.63
CA THR A 58 -1.78 24.62 20.92
C THR A 58 -1.01 23.76 21.91
N MET A 59 -0.88 22.47 21.58
CA MET A 59 -0.07 21.51 22.32
C MET A 59 1.06 21.02 21.42
N THR A 60 2.25 20.82 21.98
CA THR A 60 3.35 20.18 21.26
C THR A 60 3.36 18.68 21.55
N LEU A 61 3.18 17.86 20.52
CA LEU A 61 3.27 16.41 20.59
C LEU A 61 4.61 15.95 20.03
N ARG A 62 5.43 15.33 20.87
CA ARG A 62 6.69 14.70 20.42
C ARG A 62 6.40 13.36 19.77
N ILE A 63 6.84 13.19 18.53
CA ILE A 63 6.63 11.97 17.75
C ILE A 63 7.72 10.94 18.11
N THR A 64 7.31 9.79 18.65
CA THR A 64 8.20 8.67 18.99
C THR A 64 8.15 7.57 17.92
N PRO A 65 9.17 6.71 17.81
CA PRO A 65 9.16 5.58 16.86
C PRO A 65 7.99 4.60 17.04
N ASP A 66 7.37 4.56 18.22
CA ASP A 66 6.20 3.72 18.48
C ASP A 66 4.96 4.11 17.67
N LEU A 67 4.91 5.37 17.21
CA LEU A 67 3.82 5.94 16.41
C LEU A 67 3.92 5.60 14.92
N ILE A 68 4.98 4.91 14.49
CA ILE A 68 5.13 4.38 13.13
C ILE A 68 4.19 3.16 12.97
N PRO A 69 3.48 2.99 11.83
CA PRO A 69 3.54 3.83 10.62
C PRO A 69 2.58 5.03 10.66
N SER A 70 1.43 4.88 11.31
CA SER A 70 0.48 5.97 11.50
C SER A 70 -0.16 5.92 12.87
N PHE A 71 -0.76 7.05 13.26
CA PHE A 71 -1.51 7.16 14.50
C PHE A 71 -2.74 8.05 14.30
N ARG A 72 -3.76 7.83 15.14
CA ARG A 72 -4.95 8.67 15.21
C ARG A 72 -4.91 9.49 16.48
N PHE A 73 -5.19 10.78 16.33
CA PHE A 73 -5.33 11.70 17.43
C PHE A 73 -6.81 12.03 17.61
N VAL A 74 -7.41 11.54 18.68
CA VAL A 74 -8.81 11.82 19.04
C VAL A 74 -8.81 12.81 20.19
N ALA A 75 -9.57 13.89 20.08
CA ALA A 75 -9.72 14.85 21.15
C ALA A 75 -11.19 15.19 21.37
N TYR A 76 -11.57 15.36 22.63
CA TYR A 76 -12.92 15.76 22.97
C TYR A 76 -12.95 16.66 24.21
N TYR A 77 -14.03 17.42 24.31
CA TYR A 77 -14.37 18.20 25.50
C TYR A 77 -15.86 18.04 25.81
N GLN A 78 -16.22 18.31 27.06
CA GLN A 78 -17.60 18.27 27.52
C GLN A 78 -18.11 19.69 27.83
N VAL A 79 -19.38 19.96 27.52
CA VAL A 79 -20.07 21.20 27.84
C VAL A 79 -21.30 20.87 28.69
N GLY A 80 -21.50 21.62 29.79
CA GLY A 80 -22.67 21.45 30.66
C GLY A 80 -22.86 20.04 31.24
N ASN A 81 -21.79 19.22 31.31
CA ASN A 81 -21.81 17.81 31.75
C ASN A 81 -22.79 16.88 30.99
N SER A 82 -23.28 17.31 29.82
CA SER A 82 -24.29 16.56 29.06
C SER A 82 -23.85 16.31 27.62
N GLU A 83 -23.19 17.29 27.00
CA GLU A 83 -22.78 17.23 25.61
C GLU A 83 -21.28 16.99 25.49
N ILE A 84 -20.89 16.05 24.62
CA ILE A 84 -19.50 15.79 24.25
C ILE A 84 -19.31 16.21 22.79
N VAL A 85 -18.30 17.02 22.54
CA VAL A 85 -17.84 17.37 21.20
C VAL A 85 -16.48 16.73 21.00
N ALA A 86 -16.36 15.94 19.94
CA ALA A 86 -15.15 15.19 19.62
C ALA A 86 -14.72 15.46 18.19
N ASP A 87 -13.43 15.38 17.95
CA ASP A 87 -12.82 15.42 16.63
C ASP A 87 -11.63 14.44 16.58
N SER A 88 -11.34 13.92 15.39
CA SER A 88 -10.25 12.98 15.16
C SER A 88 -9.48 13.29 13.90
N VAL A 89 -8.17 13.13 13.96
CA VAL A 89 -7.27 13.28 12.82
C VAL A 89 -6.41 12.04 12.69
N TRP A 90 -6.35 11.48 11.49
CA TRP A 90 -5.37 10.47 11.15
C TRP A 90 -4.09 11.15 10.67
N VAL A 91 -2.95 10.70 11.20
CA VAL A 91 -1.64 11.29 10.94
C VAL A 91 -0.71 10.20 10.44
N ASP A 92 -0.24 10.40 9.22
CA ASP A 92 0.77 9.56 8.58
C ASP A 92 2.17 9.96 9.07
N VAL A 93 2.93 8.99 9.57
CA VAL A 93 4.33 9.17 9.96
C VAL A 93 5.17 8.45 8.93
N LYS A 94 6.34 9.01 8.62
CA LYS A 94 7.21 8.41 7.62
C LYS A 94 7.50 6.94 7.95
N ASP A 95 7.19 6.06 7.00
CA ASP A 95 7.46 4.63 7.01
C ASP A 95 8.96 4.31 7.04
N THR A 96 9.56 4.44 8.23
CA THR A 96 10.92 4.00 8.50
C THR A 96 10.91 2.79 9.42
N CYS A 97 12.04 2.10 9.52
CA CYS A 97 12.23 1.14 10.60
C CYS A 97 12.22 1.87 11.96
N MET A 98 11.75 1.20 13.02
CA MET A 98 11.86 1.72 14.39
C MET A 98 13.31 1.79 14.86
N GLY A 99 14.08 0.79 14.47
CA GLY A 99 15.51 0.68 14.71
C GLY A 99 16.32 0.99 13.47
N THR A 100 17.63 0.79 13.59
CA THR A 100 18.55 0.91 12.46
C THR A 100 19.12 -0.45 12.08
N LEU A 101 19.20 -0.72 10.77
CA LEU A 101 19.93 -1.86 10.24
C LEU A 101 20.52 -1.47 8.89
N ILE A 102 21.84 -1.49 8.80
CA ILE A 102 22.57 -1.10 7.60
C ILE A 102 23.65 -2.14 7.33
N VAL A 103 23.73 -2.58 6.08
CA VAL A 103 24.79 -3.47 5.57
C VAL A 103 25.70 -2.65 4.68
N LYS A 104 26.99 -2.60 4.98
CA LYS A 104 28.03 -1.90 4.21
C LYS A 104 29.23 -2.80 3.94
N GLY A 105 30.05 -2.48 2.96
CA GLY A 105 31.40 -3.04 2.88
C GLY A 105 32.19 -2.71 4.15
N ALA A 106 33.01 -3.65 4.64
CA ALA A 106 33.84 -3.39 5.81
C ALA A 106 34.97 -2.39 5.51
N SER A 107 35.39 -2.31 4.24
CA SER A 107 36.38 -1.38 3.73
C SER A 107 35.94 -0.76 2.40
N SER A 108 36.56 0.36 2.01
CA SER A 108 36.32 0.99 0.71
C SER A 108 36.70 0.13 -0.49
N ARG A 109 37.45 -0.97 -0.27
CA ARG A 109 37.71 -2.00 -1.28
C ARG A 109 36.51 -2.92 -1.46
N ASP A 110 35.77 -3.21 -0.40
CA ASP A 110 34.62 -4.12 -0.42
C ASP A 110 33.43 -3.51 -1.18
N ASP A 111 33.33 -2.17 -1.23
CA ASP A 111 32.29 -1.45 -2.01
C ASP A 111 32.59 -1.36 -3.52
N ARG A 112 33.76 -1.86 -3.96
CA ARG A 112 34.17 -1.85 -5.38
C ARG A 112 33.84 -3.18 -6.07
N ILE A 113 34.10 -3.23 -7.38
CA ILE A 113 33.96 -4.44 -8.18
C ILE A 113 34.84 -5.55 -7.59
N GLN A 114 34.20 -6.68 -7.30
CA GLN A 114 34.86 -7.87 -6.75
C GLN A 114 35.18 -8.87 -7.85
N LYS A 115 36.16 -9.75 -7.57
CA LYS A 115 36.47 -10.89 -8.44
C LYS A 115 35.68 -12.12 -8.00
N PRO A 116 35.27 -12.99 -8.93
CA PRO A 116 34.71 -14.29 -8.60
C PRO A 116 35.63 -15.06 -7.65
N GLY A 117 35.07 -15.70 -6.62
CA GLY A 117 35.83 -16.45 -5.60
C GLY A 117 36.62 -15.60 -4.60
N ALA A 118 36.57 -14.27 -4.68
CA ALA A 118 37.30 -13.40 -3.75
C ALA A 118 36.69 -13.42 -2.34
N ALA A 119 37.54 -13.27 -1.33
CA ALA A 119 37.11 -13.01 0.04
C ALA A 119 36.54 -11.58 0.14
N MET A 120 35.32 -11.46 0.66
CA MET A 120 34.62 -10.20 0.89
C MET A 120 34.29 -10.06 2.38
N LYS A 121 34.31 -8.80 2.86
CA LYS A 121 33.90 -8.48 4.22
C LYS A 121 32.75 -7.47 4.23
N ILE A 122 31.70 -7.79 4.97
CA ILE A 122 30.59 -6.88 5.22
C ILE A 122 30.55 -6.47 6.69
N LYS A 123 30.11 -5.24 6.94
CA LYS A 123 29.84 -4.72 8.27
C LYS A 123 28.33 -4.56 8.43
N LEU A 124 27.80 -5.27 9.42
CA LEU A 124 26.43 -5.10 9.90
C LEU A 124 26.44 -4.03 10.99
N GLU A 125 25.64 -2.99 10.83
CA GLU A 125 25.41 -1.95 11.83
C GLU A 125 23.93 -1.94 12.17
N GLY A 126 23.58 -2.15 13.43
CA GLY A 126 22.18 -2.10 13.85
C GLY A 126 22.00 -2.13 15.35
N ASP A 127 20.76 -2.31 15.78
CA ASP A 127 20.42 -2.21 17.19
C ASP A 127 21.04 -3.35 18.03
N PRO A 128 21.55 -3.07 19.25
CA PRO A 128 22.20 -4.06 20.11
C PRO A 128 21.26 -5.20 20.50
N GLY A 129 21.75 -6.44 20.46
CA GLY A 129 20.97 -7.64 20.75
C GLY A 129 20.01 -8.06 19.64
N ALA A 130 19.98 -7.36 18.49
CA ALA A 130 19.16 -7.76 17.36
C ALA A 130 19.68 -9.04 16.69
N ARG A 131 18.74 -9.82 16.14
CA ARG A 131 19.02 -10.96 15.26
C ARG A 131 18.81 -10.54 13.82
N VAL A 132 19.87 -10.63 13.02
CA VAL A 132 19.90 -10.20 11.63
C VAL A 132 19.91 -11.44 10.74
N GLY A 133 18.86 -11.61 9.93
CA GLY A 133 18.83 -12.60 8.85
C GLY A 133 19.53 -12.05 7.61
N LEU A 134 20.42 -12.85 7.02
CA LEU A 134 21.12 -12.51 5.78
C LEU A 134 20.73 -13.48 4.67
N VAL A 135 20.70 -12.94 3.45
CA VAL A 135 20.57 -13.71 2.21
C VAL A 135 21.21 -12.94 1.07
N ALA A 136 21.98 -13.63 0.23
CA ALA A 136 22.52 -13.12 -1.02
C ALA A 136 21.69 -13.70 -2.18
N VAL A 137 21.11 -12.82 -2.99
CA VAL A 137 20.22 -13.18 -4.10
C VAL A 137 20.78 -12.58 -5.39
N ASP A 138 20.66 -13.31 -6.50
CA ASP A 138 20.99 -12.79 -7.81
C ASP A 138 20.15 -11.54 -8.13
N LYS A 139 20.80 -10.49 -8.64
CA LYS A 139 20.15 -9.24 -9.04
C LYS A 139 19.05 -9.45 -10.07
N ALA A 140 19.22 -10.38 -11.02
CA ALA A 140 18.23 -10.65 -12.05
C ALA A 140 16.93 -11.18 -11.44
N VAL A 141 17.00 -12.12 -10.48
CA VAL A 141 15.84 -12.58 -9.69
C VAL A 141 15.27 -11.44 -8.84
N TYR A 142 16.15 -10.66 -8.20
CA TYR A 142 15.76 -9.54 -7.36
C TYR A 142 15.15 -8.37 -8.15
N VAL A 143 15.14 -8.37 -9.48
CA VAL A 143 14.41 -7.36 -10.28
C VAL A 143 13.17 -7.98 -10.94
N LEU A 144 13.21 -9.27 -11.27
CA LEU A 144 12.18 -9.94 -12.07
C LEU A 144 10.78 -9.96 -11.43
N ASN A 145 10.67 -10.12 -10.10
CA ASN A 145 9.36 -10.22 -9.44
C ASN A 145 9.22 -9.38 -8.17
N ASP A 146 8.75 -8.14 -8.30
CA ASP A 146 8.53 -7.22 -7.16
C ASP A 146 7.33 -7.55 -6.28
N LYS A 147 6.44 -8.46 -6.72
CA LYS A 147 5.18 -8.74 -6.00
C LYS A 147 5.43 -9.49 -4.69
N TYR A 148 6.31 -10.48 -4.68
CA TYR A 148 6.53 -11.36 -3.52
C TYR A 148 7.72 -10.95 -2.64
N LYS A 149 8.47 -9.92 -3.02
CA LYS A 149 9.57 -9.39 -2.19
C LYS A 149 9.01 -8.73 -0.93
N ILE A 150 9.68 -8.96 0.20
CA ILE A 150 9.41 -8.24 1.43
C ILE A 150 10.01 -6.84 1.36
N SER A 151 9.26 -5.84 1.79
CA SER A 151 9.72 -4.47 1.93
C SER A 151 9.17 -3.90 3.23
N GLN A 152 9.81 -2.85 3.75
CA GLN A 152 9.35 -2.20 4.97
C GLN A 152 7.91 -1.66 4.81
N THR A 153 7.59 -1.12 3.64
CA THR A 153 6.24 -0.67 3.29
C THR A 153 5.21 -1.79 3.36
N LYS A 154 5.50 -2.98 2.79
CA LYS A 154 4.57 -4.12 2.86
C LYS A 154 4.35 -4.65 4.29
N ILE A 155 5.39 -4.57 5.13
CA ILE A 155 5.27 -4.91 6.55
C ILE A 155 4.33 -3.91 7.24
N TRP A 156 4.54 -2.61 7.00
CA TRP A 156 3.67 -1.57 7.54
C TRP A 156 2.23 -1.67 7.01
N ASP A 157 2.02 -1.89 5.71
CA ASP A 157 0.69 -2.13 5.11
C ASP A 157 -0.06 -3.27 5.80
N THR A 158 0.66 -4.29 6.28
CA THR A 158 0.08 -5.43 6.99
C THR A 158 -0.30 -5.05 8.43
N ILE A 159 0.54 -4.24 9.08
CA ILE A 159 0.31 -3.72 10.43
C ILE A 159 -0.81 -2.67 10.43
N GLU A 160 -0.89 -1.79 9.43
CA GLU A 160 -1.95 -0.79 9.32
C GLU A 160 -3.34 -1.42 9.16
N LYS A 161 -3.44 -2.57 8.50
CA LYS A 161 -4.68 -3.35 8.44
C LYS A 161 -5.15 -3.87 9.80
N SER A 162 -4.31 -3.82 10.83
CA SER A 162 -4.69 -4.12 12.21
C SER A 162 -5.30 -2.91 12.95
N ASP A 163 -5.23 -1.70 12.37
CA ASP A 163 -5.99 -0.56 12.88
C ASP A 163 -7.48 -0.79 12.68
N PHE A 164 -8.27 -0.52 13.72
CA PHE A 164 -9.72 -0.68 13.70
C PHE A 164 -10.42 0.56 13.15
N GLY A 165 -9.72 1.69 12.99
CA GLY A 165 -10.31 2.91 12.45
C GLY A 165 -10.71 2.79 10.97
N CYS A 166 -11.85 3.37 10.61
CA CYS A 166 -12.47 3.20 9.30
C CYS A 166 -12.21 4.35 8.33
N THR A 167 -12.14 5.58 8.83
CA THR A 167 -12.04 6.80 8.01
C THR A 167 -10.74 7.53 8.31
N ALA A 168 -10.28 8.43 7.43
CA ALA A 168 -9.04 9.18 7.65
C ALA A 168 -9.20 10.41 8.57
N GLY A 169 -10.32 10.55 9.29
CA GLY A 169 -10.58 11.78 10.04
C GLY A 169 -11.83 11.73 10.91
N SER A 170 -12.47 12.89 11.04
CA SER A 170 -13.67 13.12 11.84
C SER A 170 -14.85 12.24 11.41
N GLY A 171 -15.81 12.09 12.31
CA GLY A 171 -17.08 11.44 12.02
C GLY A 171 -18.22 12.43 11.77
N GLN A 172 -19.36 11.92 11.33
CA GLN A 172 -20.57 12.74 11.08
C GLN A 172 -21.11 13.39 12.36
N ASN A 173 -21.01 12.69 13.50
CA ASN A 173 -21.46 13.11 14.81
C ASN A 173 -20.38 12.78 15.85
N ASN A 174 -20.52 13.31 17.07
CA ASN A 174 -19.63 13.00 18.20
C ASN A 174 -19.42 11.49 18.42
N LEU A 175 -20.49 10.68 18.39
CA LEU A 175 -20.41 9.21 18.47
C LEU A 175 -19.69 8.60 17.25
N GLY A 176 -19.96 9.13 16.06
CA GLY A 176 -19.33 8.68 14.82
C GLY A 176 -17.81 8.90 14.83
N VAL A 177 -17.32 9.97 15.47
CA VAL A 177 -15.88 10.22 15.65
C VAL A 177 -15.21 9.08 16.42
N PHE A 178 -15.84 8.61 17.50
CA PHE A 178 -15.30 7.49 18.28
C PHE A 178 -15.39 6.17 17.51
N GLU A 179 -16.54 5.90 16.87
CA GLU A 179 -16.74 4.68 16.07
C GLU A 179 -15.73 4.59 14.91
N ASP A 180 -15.56 5.68 14.15
CA ASP A 180 -14.66 5.78 13.01
C ASP A 180 -13.18 5.73 13.42
N ALA A 181 -12.85 6.16 14.64
CA ALA A 181 -11.53 6.00 15.22
C ALA A 181 -11.28 4.61 15.82
N GLY A 182 -12.27 3.73 15.87
CA GLY A 182 -12.15 2.38 16.46
C GLY A 182 -12.26 2.36 17.99
N LEU A 183 -12.95 3.33 18.58
CA LEU A 183 -13.21 3.45 20.01
C LEU A 183 -14.67 3.18 20.36
N ALA A 184 -14.89 2.69 21.58
CA ALA A 184 -16.19 2.63 22.21
C ALA A 184 -16.25 3.63 23.37
N LEU A 185 -17.32 4.42 23.44
CA LEU A 185 -17.57 5.38 24.51
C LEU A 185 -18.82 4.97 25.29
N ILE A 186 -18.71 5.00 26.62
CA ILE A 186 -19.83 4.81 27.54
C ILE A 186 -19.82 5.97 28.53
N THR A 187 -20.96 6.63 28.71
CA THR A 187 -21.12 7.75 29.65
C THR A 187 -22.31 7.55 30.58
N SER A 188 -22.35 8.32 31.68
CA SER A 188 -23.48 8.31 32.62
C SER A 188 -24.76 8.90 32.05
N THR A 189 -24.68 9.68 30.96
CA THR A 189 -25.82 10.32 30.30
C THR A 189 -26.43 9.45 29.19
N SER A 190 -26.10 8.15 29.15
CA SER A 190 -26.53 7.19 28.13
C SER A 190 -26.09 7.57 26.70
N LEU A 191 -25.02 8.37 26.56
CA LEU A 191 -24.41 8.69 25.27
C LEU A 191 -23.39 7.60 24.93
N ASN A 192 -23.88 6.50 24.35
CA ASN A 192 -23.07 5.33 24.06
C ASN A 192 -22.88 5.15 22.55
N THR A 193 -21.68 4.76 22.13
CA THR A 193 -21.42 4.30 20.76
C THR A 193 -22.08 2.94 20.53
N LYS A 194 -22.38 2.63 19.26
CA LYS A 194 -22.88 1.29 18.91
C LYS A 194 -21.82 0.25 19.20
N GLN A 195 -22.25 -0.91 19.72
CA GLN A 195 -21.37 -2.04 19.88
C GLN A 195 -20.96 -2.55 18.50
N ARG A 196 -19.66 -2.60 18.23
CA ARG A 196 -19.13 -3.09 16.96
C ARG A 196 -19.28 -4.61 16.88
N SER A 197 -19.90 -5.10 15.81
CA SER A 197 -20.05 -6.54 15.51
C SER A 197 -18.81 -7.12 14.84
N ASP A 198 -18.23 -6.38 13.89
CA ASP A 198 -17.21 -6.88 12.98
C ASP A 198 -15.89 -6.14 13.10
N ALA A 199 -14.78 -6.87 13.01
CA ALA A 199 -13.44 -6.28 13.05
C ALA A 199 -13.16 -5.38 11.83
N LYS A 200 -13.80 -5.63 10.68
CA LYS A 200 -13.59 -4.87 9.44
C LYS A 200 -14.69 -3.84 9.22
N CYS A 201 -14.29 -2.67 8.74
CA CYS A 201 -15.20 -1.62 8.33
C CYS A 201 -15.88 -1.99 7.00
N PRO A 202 -17.15 -1.60 6.80
CA PRO A 202 -17.81 -1.78 5.50
C PRO A 202 -17.05 -0.95 4.46
N GLN A 203 -16.40 -1.62 3.50
CA GLN A 203 -15.73 -0.90 2.42
C GLN A 203 -16.77 -0.35 1.45
N PRO A 204 -16.66 0.93 1.03
CA PRO A 204 -17.49 1.42 -0.06
C PRO A 204 -17.22 0.53 -1.28
N ALA A 205 -18.30 0.08 -1.94
CA ALA A 205 -18.19 -0.77 -3.11
C ALA A 205 -17.24 -0.12 -4.12
N ASN A 206 -16.10 -0.78 -4.37
CA ASN A 206 -15.04 -0.28 -5.23
C ASN A 206 -15.64 0.21 -6.55
N ARG A 207 -15.67 1.53 -6.74
CA ARG A 207 -16.09 2.17 -8.00
C ARG A 207 -14.92 2.02 -8.98
N ARG A 208 -14.72 0.77 -9.44
CA ARG A 208 -13.74 0.43 -10.49
C ARG A 208 -14.00 1.34 -11.69
N ARG A 209 -12.96 2.06 -12.14
CA ARG A 209 -13.01 2.83 -13.39
C ARG A 209 -13.20 1.85 -14.55
N ARG A 210 -14.46 1.71 -15.00
CA ARG A 210 -14.93 0.85 -16.10
C ARG A 210 -14.59 1.46 -17.47
N ARG A 211 -13.32 1.50 -17.89
CA ARG A 211 -13.01 1.82 -19.30
C ARG A 211 -12.41 0.62 -20.05
N SER A 212 -11.43 -0.07 -19.46
CA SER A 212 -10.83 -1.28 -20.07
C SER A 212 -11.71 -2.54 -20.00
N VAL A 213 -12.84 -2.51 -19.28
CA VAL A 213 -13.76 -3.66 -19.19
C VAL A 213 -14.61 -3.80 -20.45
N VAL A 214 -14.89 -2.72 -21.19
CA VAL A 214 -15.86 -2.77 -22.31
C VAL A 214 -15.38 -3.67 -23.45
N LEU A 215 -14.10 -3.57 -23.81
CA LEU A 215 -13.53 -4.40 -24.88
C LEU A 215 -13.38 -5.87 -24.43
N LEU A 216 -12.96 -6.12 -23.20
CA LEU A 216 -12.84 -7.50 -22.68
C LEU A 216 -14.21 -8.17 -22.52
N ASP A 217 -15.23 -7.41 -22.09
CA ASP A 217 -16.59 -7.91 -21.91
C ASP A 217 -17.26 -8.21 -23.26
N SER A 218 -16.99 -7.41 -24.31
CA SER A 218 -17.48 -7.70 -25.66
C SER A 218 -16.79 -8.93 -26.29
N LYS A 219 -15.48 -9.11 -26.08
CA LYS A 219 -14.76 -10.33 -26.48
C LYS A 219 -15.36 -11.56 -25.80
N ALA A 220 -15.48 -11.52 -24.47
CA ALA A 220 -16.00 -12.63 -23.68
C ALA A 220 -17.47 -12.95 -24.04
N SER A 221 -18.30 -11.94 -24.28
CA SER A 221 -19.70 -12.12 -24.69
C SER A 221 -19.81 -12.85 -26.03
N LYS A 222 -18.97 -12.50 -27.00
CA LYS A 222 -18.99 -13.12 -28.33
C LYS A 222 -18.45 -14.55 -28.33
N VAL A 223 -17.41 -14.83 -27.54
CA VAL A 223 -16.89 -16.20 -27.34
C VAL A 223 -17.94 -17.09 -26.65
N ALA A 224 -18.75 -16.53 -25.75
CA ALA A 224 -19.78 -17.28 -25.02
C ALA A 224 -20.94 -17.78 -25.91
N GLU A 225 -21.15 -17.19 -27.10
CA GLU A 225 -22.18 -17.63 -28.06
C GLU A 225 -21.89 -19.03 -28.63
N PHE A 226 -20.62 -19.44 -28.69
CA PHE A 226 -20.23 -20.77 -29.17
C PHE A 226 -20.31 -21.79 -28.02
N GLN A 227 -20.96 -22.94 -28.25
CA GLN A 227 -21.08 -24.00 -27.23
C GLN A 227 -19.86 -24.93 -27.20
N ASP A 228 -19.24 -25.18 -28.34
CA ASP A 228 -18.09 -26.10 -28.46
C ASP A 228 -16.78 -25.44 -28.04
N GLN A 229 -16.00 -26.15 -27.21
CA GLN A 229 -14.70 -25.67 -26.73
C GLN A 229 -13.68 -25.45 -27.86
N ALA A 230 -13.75 -26.25 -28.94
CA ALA A 230 -12.90 -26.07 -30.12
C ALA A 230 -13.26 -24.78 -30.88
N LEU A 231 -14.55 -24.49 -31.06
CA LEU A 231 -15.01 -23.28 -31.74
C LEU A 231 -14.75 -22.02 -30.90
N ARG A 232 -14.80 -22.12 -29.56
CA ARG A 232 -14.41 -21.04 -28.67
C ARG A 232 -12.95 -20.65 -28.85
N LYS A 233 -12.03 -21.62 -28.87
CA LYS A 233 -10.61 -21.37 -29.13
C LYS A 233 -10.40 -20.73 -30.51
N CYS A 234 -11.07 -21.23 -31.54
CA CYS A 234 -11.01 -20.63 -32.88
C CYS A 234 -11.49 -19.17 -32.91
N CYS A 235 -12.54 -18.84 -32.15
CA CYS A 235 -13.04 -17.48 -32.03
C CYS A 235 -12.04 -16.58 -31.25
N GLU A 236 -11.49 -17.06 -30.13
CA GLU A 236 -10.45 -16.38 -29.35
C GLU A 236 -9.20 -16.08 -30.22
N ASP A 237 -8.77 -17.05 -31.03
CA ASP A 237 -7.65 -16.89 -31.98
C ASP A 237 -7.96 -15.87 -33.09
N GLY A 238 -9.22 -15.79 -33.53
CA GLY A 238 -9.70 -14.77 -34.48
C GLY A 238 -9.67 -13.35 -33.90
N MET A 239 -9.80 -13.25 -32.58
CA MET A 239 -9.84 -12.02 -31.82
C MET A 239 -8.46 -11.46 -31.43
N HIS A 240 -7.39 -12.21 -31.65
CA HIS A 240 -6.01 -11.75 -31.48
C HIS A 240 -5.58 -10.80 -32.60
N GLU A 241 -4.77 -9.80 -32.26
CA GLU A 241 -4.18 -8.89 -33.24
C GLU A 241 -3.08 -9.60 -34.02
N ASN A 242 -2.92 -9.22 -35.29
CA ASN A 242 -1.83 -9.72 -36.09
C ASN A 242 -0.77 -8.63 -36.23
N PRO A 243 0.46 -8.83 -35.71
CA PRO A 243 1.57 -7.90 -35.85
C PRO A 243 1.88 -7.52 -37.31
N MET A 244 1.52 -8.39 -38.27
CA MET A 244 1.75 -8.18 -39.72
C MET A 244 0.59 -7.47 -40.44
N GLY A 245 -0.49 -7.12 -39.74
CA GLY A 245 -1.62 -6.34 -40.29
C GLY A 245 -2.44 -7.04 -41.39
N TYR A 246 -2.41 -8.37 -41.49
CA TYR A 246 -3.20 -9.09 -42.51
C TYR A 246 -4.71 -9.04 -42.25
N THR A 247 -5.50 -9.09 -43.32
CA THR A 247 -6.96 -9.17 -43.27
C THR A 247 -7.43 -10.52 -42.70
N CYS A 248 -8.64 -10.52 -42.11
CA CYS A 248 -9.26 -11.73 -41.54
C CYS A 248 -9.32 -12.89 -42.56
N GLU A 249 -9.70 -12.60 -43.80
CA GLU A 249 -9.75 -13.57 -44.92
C GLU A 249 -8.38 -14.20 -45.26
N LYS A 250 -7.30 -13.42 -45.11
CA LYS A 250 -5.95 -13.94 -45.33
C LYS A 250 -5.52 -14.83 -44.17
N ARG A 251 -5.93 -14.51 -42.93
CA ARG A 251 -5.68 -15.32 -41.73
C ARG A 251 -6.44 -16.64 -41.76
N GLU A 252 -7.69 -16.62 -42.23
CA GLU A 252 -8.54 -17.81 -42.38
C GLU A 252 -7.89 -18.92 -43.22
N LYS A 253 -7.16 -18.56 -44.28
CA LYS A 253 -6.48 -19.53 -45.17
C LYS A 253 -5.41 -20.37 -44.47
N TYR A 254 -4.91 -19.94 -43.31
CA TYR A 254 -3.91 -20.66 -42.53
C TYR A 254 -4.52 -21.64 -41.53
N ILE A 255 -5.86 -21.65 -41.35
CA ILE A 255 -6.56 -22.51 -40.41
C ILE A 255 -6.76 -23.92 -41.00
N GLN A 256 -6.30 -24.94 -40.28
CA GLN A 256 -6.37 -26.35 -40.71
C GLN A 256 -7.50 -27.15 -40.03
N GLU A 257 -8.21 -26.56 -39.06
CA GLU A 257 -9.08 -27.26 -38.10
C GLU A 257 -10.54 -27.45 -38.58
N GLY A 258 -10.78 -27.29 -39.89
CA GLY A 258 -12.08 -27.52 -40.53
C GLY A 258 -12.90 -26.25 -40.78
N ASP A 259 -13.93 -26.36 -41.62
CA ASP A 259 -14.68 -25.20 -42.13
C ASP A 259 -15.57 -24.52 -41.08
N ALA A 260 -16.00 -25.26 -40.05
CA ALA A 260 -16.74 -24.70 -38.92
C ALA A 260 -15.88 -23.74 -38.07
N CYS A 261 -14.59 -24.06 -37.88
CA CYS A 261 -13.64 -23.20 -37.17
C CYS A 261 -13.32 -21.93 -37.97
N LYS A 262 -13.19 -22.06 -39.30
CA LYS A 262 -12.98 -20.90 -40.20
C LYS A 262 -14.14 -19.91 -40.15
N ALA A 263 -15.38 -20.41 -40.16
CA ALA A 263 -16.57 -19.56 -40.04
C ALA A 263 -16.60 -18.79 -38.71
N ALA A 264 -16.38 -19.49 -37.59
CA ALA A 264 -16.32 -18.88 -36.26
C ALA A 264 -15.19 -17.84 -36.15
N PHE A 265 -14.01 -18.16 -36.70
CA PHE A 265 -12.85 -17.27 -36.73
C PHE A 265 -13.15 -15.97 -37.50
N LEU A 266 -13.75 -16.07 -38.68
CA LEU A 266 -14.10 -14.91 -39.50
C LEU A 266 -15.11 -14.00 -38.78
N GLU A 267 -16.18 -14.58 -38.23
CA GLU A 267 -17.20 -13.83 -37.49
C GLU A 267 -16.58 -13.05 -36.32
N CYS A 268 -15.73 -13.71 -35.54
CA CYS A 268 -15.06 -13.12 -34.39
C CYS A 268 -14.03 -12.05 -34.78
N CYS A 269 -13.29 -12.26 -35.87
CA CYS A 269 -12.31 -11.32 -36.39
C CYS A 269 -12.97 -10.03 -36.92
N HIS A 270 -14.07 -10.15 -37.66
CA HIS A 270 -14.81 -8.98 -38.16
C HIS A 270 -15.48 -8.20 -37.03
N TYR A 271 -16.04 -8.90 -36.03
CA TYR A 271 -16.68 -8.28 -34.87
C TYR A 271 -15.73 -7.36 -34.10
N ILE A 272 -14.52 -7.86 -33.76
CA ILE A 272 -13.52 -7.01 -33.07
C ILE A 272 -13.02 -5.89 -33.96
N LYS A 273 -12.80 -6.16 -35.25
CA LYS A 273 -12.34 -5.12 -36.18
C LYS A 273 -13.30 -3.93 -36.21
N GLY A 274 -14.62 -4.18 -36.22
CA GLY A 274 -15.64 -3.13 -36.12
C GLY A 274 -15.51 -2.29 -34.84
N ILE A 275 -15.42 -2.94 -33.67
CA ILE A 275 -15.27 -2.24 -32.39
C ILE A 275 -13.96 -1.44 -32.32
N ARG A 276 -12.86 -1.98 -32.89
CA ARG A 276 -11.56 -1.32 -32.89
C ARG A 276 -11.51 -0.13 -33.85
N ASP A 277 -12.19 -0.22 -35.00
CA ASP A 277 -12.34 0.88 -35.94
C ASP A 277 -13.26 1.99 -35.37
N GLU A 278 -14.27 1.63 -34.58
CA GLU A 278 -15.10 2.58 -33.81
C GLU A 278 -14.28 3.29 -32.72
N ASN A 279 -13.52 2.55 -31.92
CA ASN A 279 -12.67 3.13 -30.86
C ASN A 279 -11.56 4.04 -31.44
N LYS A 280 -10.95 3.67 -32.58
CA LYS A 280 -9.97 4.53 -33.28
C LYS A 280 -10.55 5.87 -33.73
N ARG A 281 -11.85 5.94 -34.05
CA ARG A 281 -12.53 7.20 -34.40
C ARG A 281 -12.78 8.08 -33.18
N GLU A 282 -12.93 7.50 -31.99
CA GLU A 282 -13.05 8.24 -30.74
C GLU A 282 -11.68 8.73 -30.21
N ASP A 283 -10.59 8.00 -30.49
CA ASP A 283 -9.22 8.35 -30.07
C ASP A 283 -8.59 9.56 -30.81
N GLU A 284 -9.11 9.97 -31.97
CA GLU A 284 -8.66 11.20 -32.66
C GLU A 284 -8.96 12.48 -31.84
N LEU A 285 -9.71 12.39 -30.74
CA LEU A 285 -10.01 13.49 -29.82
C LEU A 285 -9.20 13.48 -28.51
N LEU A 286 -8.14 12.65 -28.39
CA LEU A 286 -7.30 12.59 -27.18
C LEU A 286 -5.80 12.82 -27.46
N LEU A 287 -5.21 13.75 -26.71
CA LEU A 287 -3.78 14.13 -26.75
C LEU A 287 -2.86 12.97 -26.35
N ALA A 288 -2.07 12.46 -27.30
CA ALA A 288 -0.68 11.94 -27.28
C ALA A 288 -0.08 11.18 -26.06
N ARG A 289 -0.84 10.79 -25.04
CA ARG A 289 -0.32 10.03 -23.87
C ARG A 289 -1.28 8.95 -23.38
N SER A 290 -1.81 8.14 -24.30
CA SER A 290 -2.59 6.95 -23.95
C SER A 290 -2.29 5.75 -24.84
N ASP A 291 -1.05 5.57 -25.28
CA ASP A 291 -0.57 4.27 -25.74
C ASP A 291 -0.39 3.36 -24.52
N PHE A 292 -1.52 2.94 -23.94
CA PHE A 292 -1.57 1.71 -23.17
C PHE A 292 -1.81 0.61 -24.19
N GLU A 293 -0.77 -0.15 -24.50
CA GLU A 293 -0.84 -1.38 -25.28
C GLU A 293 -1.84 -2.34 -24.59
N ASP A 294 -3.10 -2.31 -25.02
CA ASP A 294 -4.16 -3.24 -24.62
C ASP A 294 -3.99 -4.61 -25.32
N GLU A 295 -2.74 -5.09 -25.39
CA GLU A 295 -2.42 -6.45 -25.79
C GLU A 295 -1.87 -7.20 -24.57
N PHE A 296 -2.79 -7.51 -23.66
CA PHE A 296 -2.52 -8.50 -22.62
C PHE A 296 -2.36 -9.85 -23.35
N PHE A 297 -1.11 -10.29 -23.53
CA PHE A 297 -0.80 -11.67 -23.88
C PHE A 297 -1.62 -12.59 -22.97
N GLY A 298 -2.32 -13.57 -23.53
CA GLY A 298 -2.91 -14.64 -22.73
C GLY A 298 -1.82 -15.22 -21.82
N GLU A 299 -2.07 -15.19 -20.51
CA GLU A 299 -1.12 -15.51 -19.43
C GLU A 299 -0.63 -16.97 -19.40
N ASP A 300 -0.84 -17.74 -20.46
CA ASP A 300 -0.68 -19.18 -20.44
C ASP A 300 0.63 -19.67 -21.07
N ASN A 301 1.74 -18.90 -20.97
CA ASN A 301 3.14 -19.38 -20.88
C ASN A 301 4.16 -18.41 -21.50
N ILE A 302 4.36 -17.23 -20.92
CA ILE A 302 5.63 -16.52 -21.11
C ILE A 302 6.68 -17.23 -20.24
N ILE A 303 7.43 -18.16 -20.83
CA ILE A 303 8.55 -18.83 -20.16
C ILE A 303 9.69 -17.83 -20.04
N SER A 304 9.71 -17.10 -18.92
CA SER A 304 10.86 -16.27 -18.55
C SER A 304 12.08 -17.16 -18.31
N ARG A 305 13.28 -16.59 -18.49
CA ARG A 305 14.53 -17.26 -18.10
C ARG A 305 14.41 -17.69 -16.63
N THR A 306 14.53 -18.99 -16.35
CA THR A 306 14.41 -19.56 -14.99
C THR A 306 15.75 -19.95 -14.38
N ASP A 307 16.80 -20.07 -15.18
CA ASP A 307 18.12 -20.50 -14.72
C ASP A 307 18.90 -19.31 -14.13
N PHE A 308 18.82 -19.22 -12.80
CA PHE A 308 19.54 -18.28 -11.95
C PHE A 308 20.34 -19.07 -10.92
N PRO A 309 21.55 -18.61 -10.56
CA PRO A 309 22.32 -19.23 -9.50
C PRO A 309 21.54 -19.22 -8.18
N GLU A 310 21.70 -20.28 -7.39
CA GLU A 310 21.02 -20.43 -6.10
C GLU A 310 21.40 -19.29 -5.14
N SER A 311 20.40 -18.81 -4.38
CA SER A 311 20.65 -17.88 -3.29
C SER A 311 21.50 -18.53 -2.21
N TRP A 312 22.39 -17.74 -1.61
CA TRP A 312 23.35 -18.22 -0.61
C TRP A 312 23.45 -17.23 0.54
N LEU A 313 24.38 -17.44 1.47
CA LEU A 313 24.54 -16.63 2.68
C LEU A 313 23.29 -16.62 3.57
N TRP A 314 22.53 -17.73 3.61
CA TRP A 314 21.37 -17.91 4.49
C TRP A 314 21.82 -18.11 5.95
N LEU A 315 22.12 -17.02 6.62
CA LEU A 315 22.70 -16.99 7.97
C LEU A 315 21.87 -16.12 8.90
N THR A 316 21.92 -16.43 10.19
CA THR A 316 21.32 -15.58 11.24
C THR A 316 22.41 -15.17 12.20
N GLU A 317 22.62 -13.86 12.33
CA GLU A 317 23.70 -13.29 13.11
C GLU A 317 23.15 -12.44 14.24
N GLN A 318 23.73 -12.58 15.44
CA GLN A 318 23.35 -11.78 16.60
C GLN A 318 24.36 -10.64 16.82
N LEU A 319 23.84 -9.43 17.07
CA LEU A 319 24.62 -8.22 17.32
C LEU A 319 24.89 -8.04 18.82
N ASP A 320 25.80 -8.85 19.37
CA ASP A 320 26.16 -8.83 20.80
C ASP A 320 27.33 -7.89 21.14
N ALA A 321 27.86 -7.16 20.15
CA ALA A 321 28.97 -6.24 20.39
C ALA A 321 28.50 -5.01 21.20
N ALA A 322 29.41 -4.44 21.99
CA ALA A 322 29.12 -3.26 22.80
C ALA A 322 28.61 -2.11 21.91
N PRO A 323 27.52 -1.43 22.30
CA PRO A 323 26.99 -0.30 21.54
C PRO A 323 27.98 0.86 21.51
N ASN A 324 28.01 1.58 20.40
CA ASN A 324 28.72 2.84 20.29
C ASN A 324 27.99 3.96 21.07
N ASN A 325 28.55 5.17 21.09
CA ASN A 325 27.95 6.34 21.75
C ASN A 325 26.55 6.74 21.21
N GLN A 326 26.16 6.23 20.04
CA GLN A 326 24.86 6.44 19.40
C GLN A 326 23.88 5.29 19.63
N GLY A 327 24.28 4.27 20.41
CA GLY A 327 23.45 3.10 20.70
C GLY A 327 23.44 2.03 19.61
N ILE A 328 24.36 2.08 18.64
CA ILE A 328 24.43 1.14 17.51
C ILE A 328 25.53 0.11 17.78
N SER A 329 25.21 -1.18 17.62
CA SER A 329 26.16 -2.29 17.65
C SER A 329 26.62 -2.65 16.24
N SER A 330 27.87 -3.07 16.10
CA SER A 330 28.39 -3.47 14.80
C SER A 330 29.15 -4.79 14.82
N LYS A 331 28.98 -5.58 13.76
CA LYS A 331 29.63 -6.88 13.57
C LYS A 331 30.16 -7.00 12.15
N THR A 332 31.41 -7.43 12.01
CA THR A 332 32.02 -7.68 10.69
C THR A 332 31.98 -9.17 10.38
N LEU A 333 31.49 -9.51 9.19
CA LEU A 333 31.42 -10.87 8.68
C LEU A 333 32.33 -10.98 7.46
N SER A 334 33.02 -12.12 7.35
CA SER A 334 33.90 -12.43 6.22
C SER A 334 33.40 -13.71 5.55
N PHE A 335 33.25 -13.69 4.23
CA PHE A 335 32.85 -14.85 3.44
C PHE A 335 33.48 -14.79 2.04
N TYR A 336 33.38 -15.89 1.29
CA TYR A 336 33.85 -15.95 -0.10
C TYR A 336 32.69 -15.74 -1.06
N LEU A 337 32.93 -14.96 -2.12
CA LEU A 337 31.97 -14.81 -3.21
C LEU A 337 31.89 -16.08 -4.04
N ARG A 338 30.73 -16.31 -4.66
CA ARG A 338 30.56 -17.37 -5.66
C ARG A 338 31.31 -17.01 -6.95
N ASP A 339 31.59 -18.03 -7.75
CA ASP A 339 32.37 -17.89 -8.99
C ASP A 339 31.57 -17.34 -10.19
N SER A 340 30.33 -16.92 -9.95
CA SER A 340 29.33 -16.47 -10.94
C SER A 340 29.31 -14.97 -11.16
#